data_AF-L7X769-F1
#
_entry.id   AF-L7X769-F1
#
_cell.length_a   1.000
_cell.length_b   1.000
_cell.length_c   1.000
_cell.angle_alpha   90.00
_cell.angle_beta   90.00
_cell.angle_gamma   90.00
#
_symmetry.space_group_name_H-M   'P 1'
#
loop_
_entity.id
_entity.type
_entity.pdbx_description
1 polymer ?
#
loop_
_entity_poly.entity_id
_entity_poly.type
_entity_poly.pdbx_seq_one_letter_code
_entity_poly.pdbx_strand_id
1 'polypeptide(L)'
;TLMLQMAKQELEREAEERRGEKTRALSTRCQPLELAGLGFAELQDLCRQLHTRVDKVDEERYDVEAKVTKNIKEIADLTQKIFDLRGKFKRPTLRRVRISADAMMQALLGARAKESLDLRAHLKQVKKEDTEKENREVG
;
A
#
# COMPACT_ATOMS: atom_id res chain seq x y z
N THR A 1 12.58 11.38 21.43
CA THR A 1 11.54 12.44 21.55
C THR A 1 12.03 13.77 21.03
N LEU A 2 13.25 14.21 21.39
CA LEU A 2 13.84 15.46 20.88
C LEU A 2 13.85 15.59 19.35
N MET A 3 14.26 14.53 18.62
CA MET A 3 14.24 14.56 17.15
C MET A 3 12.85 14.79 16.54
N LEU A 4 11.80 14.19 17.11
CA LEU A 4 10.43 14.39 16.62
C LEU A 4 9.92 15.80 16.96
N GLN A 5 10.33 16.36 18.10
CA GLN A 5 10.00 17.75 18.45
C GLN A 5 10.68 18.73 17.49
N MET A 6 11.96 18.53 17.18
CA MET A 6 12.67 19.36 16.19
C MET A 6 12.05 19.24 14.80
N ALA A 7 11.78 18.01 14.34
CA ALA A 7 11.14 17.79 13.03
C ALA A 7 9.76 18.46 12.94
N LYS A 8 8.98 18.44 14.03
CA LYS A 8 7.69 19.15 14.08
C LYS A 8 7.87 20.67 13.99
N GLN A 9 8.83 21.23 14.72
CA GLN A 9 9.14 22.67 14.67
C GLN A 9 9.60 23.10 13.26
N GLU A 10 10.44 22.30 12.60
CA GLU A 10 10.89 22.55 11.24
C GLU A 10 9.73 22.50 10.23
N LEU A 11 8.81 21.54 10.39
CA LEU A 11 7.61 21.44 9.55
C LEU A 11 6.69 22.66 9.73
N GLU A 12 6.53 23.14 10.96
CA GLU A 12 5.75 24.35 11.26
C GLU A 12 6.40 25.60 10.65
N ARG A 13 7.74 25.72 10.74
CA ARG A 13 8.51 26.79 10.11
C ARG A 13 8.35 26.79 8.59
N GLU A 14 8.51 25.63 7.95
CA GLU A 14 8.34 25.48 6.50
C GLU A 14 6.91 25.87 6.07
N ALA A 15 5.90 25.47 6.85
CA ALA A 15 4.50 25.81 6.57
C ALA A 15 4.26 27.33 6.63
N GLU A 16 4.87 28.04 7.58
CA GLU A 16 4.79 29.50 7.66
C GLU A 16 5.52 30.19 6.50
N GLU A 17 6.72 29.72 6.15
CA GLU A 17 7.48 30.23 5.00
C GLU A 17 6.67 30.09 3.71
N ARG A 18 6.03 28.93 3.51
CA ARG A 18 5.15 28.66 2.37
C ARG A 18 3.91 29.55 2.36
N ARG A 19 3.32 29.86 3.52
CA ARG A 19 2.20 30.83 3.62
C ARG A 19 2.65 32.24 3.22
N GLY A 20 3.79 32.69 3.74
CA GLY A 20 4.35 33.99 3.37
C GLY A 20 4.70 34.07 1.88
N GLU A 21 5.29 33.02 1.31
CA GLU A 21 5.59 32.94 -0.12
C GLU A 21 4.33 32.94 -0.97
N LYS A 22 3.28 32.23 -0.57
CA LYS A 22 1.98 32.27 -1.25
C LYS A 22 1.44 33.71 -1.33
N THR A 23 1.48 34.46 -0.23
CA THR A 23 1.04 35.86 -0.22
C THR A 23 1.89 36.73 -1.16
N ARG A 24 3.21 36.59 -1.13
CA ARG A 24 4.12 37.31 -2.04
C ARG A 24 3.83 36.97 -3.50
N ALA A 25 3.74 35.69 -3.84
CA ALA A 25 3.49 35.22 -5.19
C ALA A 25 2.13 35.70 -5.72
N LEU A 26 1.07 35.67 -4.90
CA LEU A 26 -0.25 36.16 -5.28
C LEU A 26 -0.28 37.67 -5.45
N SER A 27 0.43 38.43 -4.62
CA SER A 27 0.54 39.89 -4.76
C SER A 27 1.23 40.28 -6.07
N THR A 28 2.31 39.58 -6.44
CA THR A 28 3.00 39.80 -7.72
C THR A 28 2.15 39.37 -8.91
N ARG A 29 1.52 38.20 -8.83
CA ARG A 29 0.73 37.67 -9.94
C ARG A 29 -0.55 38.44 -10.11
N CYS A 30 -1.29 38.71 -9.05
CA CYS A 30 -2.60 39.36 -9.03
C CYS A 30 -2.53 40.66 -8.25
N GLN A 31 -2.02 41.70 -8.90
CA GLN A 31 -1.99 43.04 -8.34
C GLN A 31 -3.41 43.55 -8.02
N PRO A 32 -3.58 44.30 -6.93
CA PRO A 32 -4.85 44.96 -6.61
C PRO A 32 -5.34 45.84 -7.77
N LEU A 33 -6.66 45.92 -7.93
CA LEU A 33 -7.26 46.76 -8.97
C LEU A 33 -7.19 48.23 -8.55
N GLU A 34 -6.53 49.04 -9.36
CA GLU A 34 -6.58 50.50 -9.24
C GLU A 34 -7.77 51.00 -10.05
N LEU A 35 -8.88 51.27 -9.37
CA LEU A 35 -10.13 51.74 -10.01
C LEU A 35 -10.31 53.27 -9.92
N ALA A 36 -9.54 53.92 -9.04
CA ALA A 36 -9.66 55.34 -8.78
C ALA A 36 -9.14 56.18 -9.96
N GLY A 37 -9.91 57.18 -10.38
CA GLY A 37 -9.52 58.10 -11.44
C GLY A 37 -9.77 57.60 -12.87
N LEU A 38 -10.24 56.36 -13.04
CA LEU A 38 -10.58 55.81 -14.36
C LEU A 38 -11.96 56.30 -14.83
N GLY A 39 -12.02 56.75 -16.08
CA GLY A 39 -13.25 57.06 -16.79
C GLY A 39 -13.98 55.80 -17.28
N PHE A 40 -15.20 55.96 -17.78
CA PHE A 40 -16.05 54.85 -18.22
C PHE A 40 -15.39 53.95 -19.29
N ALA A 41 -14.72 54.54 -20.29
CA ALA A 41 -14.08 53.78 -21.36
C ALA A 41 -12.90 52.94 -20.84
N GLU A 42 -12.08 53.53 -19.97
CA GLU A 42 -10.92 52.84 -19.38
C GLU A 42 -11.36 51.69 -18.45
N LEU A 43 -12.47 51.88 -17.72
CA LEU A 43 -13.08 50.80 -16.94
C LEU A 43 -13.59 49.66 -17.83
N GLN A 44 -14.19 49.96 -18.99
CA GLN A 44 -14.59 48.92 -19.94
C GLN A 44 -13.39 48.14 -20.49
N ASP A 45 -12.30 48.83 -20.81
CA ASP A 45 -11.06 48.19 -21.27
C ASP A 45 -10.45 47.30 -20.19
N LEU A 46 -10.41 47.78 -18.94
CA LEU A 46 -9.95 46.98 -17.80
C LEU A 46 -10.80 45.72 -17.63
N CYS A 47 -12.12 45.82 -17.70
CA CYS A 47 -13.02 44.66 -17.62
C CYS A 47 -12.76 43.64 -18.73
N ARG A 48 -12.51 44.10 -19.97
CA ARG A 48 -12.15 43.22 -21.09
C ARG A 48 -10.82 42.51 -20.84
N GLN A 49 -9.80 43.24 -20.37
CA GLN A 49 -8.49 42.67 -20.03
C GLN A 49 -8.57 41.63 -18.91
N LEU A 50 -9.37 41.90 -17.86
CA LEU A 50 -9.57 40.97 -16.76
C LEU A 50 -10.25 39.68 -17.24
N HIS A 51 -11.25 39.77 -18.10
CA HIS A 51 -11.90 38.59 -18.68
C HIS A 51 -10.90 37.71 -19.43
N THR A 52 -10.15 38.28 -20.38
CA THR A 52 -9.14 37.52 -21.15
C THR A 52 -8.08 36.91 -20.22
N ARG A 53 -7.72 37.62 -19.16
CA ARG A 53 -6.75 37.14 -18.18
C ARG A 53 -7.29 35.97 -17.35
N VAL A 54 -8.56 36.00 -16.95
CA VAL A 54 -9.21 34.88 -16.24
C VAL A 54 -9.18 33.63 -17.12
N ASP A 55 -9.56 33.74 -18.39
CA ASP A 55 -9.55 32.61 -19.32
C ASP A 55 -8.16 31.95 -19.39
N LYS A 56 -7.10 32.76 -19.55
CA LYS A 56 -5.72 32.27 -19.58
C LYS A 56 -5.30 31.63 -18.25
N VAL A 57 -5.64 32.24 -17.11
CA VAL A 57 -5.28 31.72 -15.80
C VAL A 57 -5.98 30.38 -15.53
N ASP A 58 -7.22 30.21 -15.99
CA ASP A 58 -7.93 28.93 -15.84
C ASP A 58 -7.35 27.82 -16.73
N GLU A 59 -6.89 28.15 -17.94
CA GLU A 59 -6.11 27.21 -18.77
C GLU A 59 -4.83 26.77 -18.05
N GLU A 60 -4.04 27.72 -17.53
CA GLU A 60 -2.82 27.42 -16.76
C GLU A 60 -3.14 26.60 -15.50
N ARG A 61 -4.25 26.91 -14.81
CA ARG A 61 -4.72 26.18 -13.62
C ARG A 61 -5.05 24.73 -13.97
N TYR A 62 -5.73 24.49 -15.08
CA TYR A 62 -6.08 23.16 -15.56
C TYR A 62 -4.81 22.31 -15.82
N ASP A 63 -3.82 22.88 -16.50
CA ASP A 63 -2.56 22.18 -16.78
C ASP A 63 -1.77 21.83 -15.50
N VAL A 64 -1.73 22.76 -14.54
CA VAL A 64 -1.09 22.52 -13.25
C VAL A 64 -1.82 21.43 -12.46
N GLU A 65 -3.15 21.46 -12.45
CA GLU A 65 -3.98 20.43 -11.80
C GLU A 65 -3.78 19.06 -12.45
N ALA A 66 -3.68 19.00 -13.78
CA ALA A 66 -3.39 17.77 -14.50
C ALA A 66 -2.01 17.20 -14.12
N LYS A 67 -0.97 18.05 -13.97
CA LYS A 67 0.36 17.63 -13.49
C LYS A 67 0.29 17.08 -12.06
N VAL A 68 -0.43 17.73 -11.15
CA VAL A 68 -0.62 17.24 -9.77
C VAL A 68 -1.34 15.89 -9.78
N THR A 69 -2.38 15.74 -10.59
CA THR A 69 -3.13 14.48 -10.71
C THR A 69 -2.26 13.35 -11.24
N LYS A 70 -1.38 13.61 -12.22
CA LYS A 70 -0.39 12.61 -12.70
C LYS A 70 0.52 12.15 -11.56
N ASN A 71 1.05 13.08 -10.77
CA ASN A 71 1.91 12.75 -9.63
C ASN A 71 1.16 11.92 -8.56
N ILE A 72 -0.10 12.26 -8.28
CA ILE A 72 -0.92 11.49 -7.31
C ILE A 72 -1.13 10.05 -7.81
N LYS A 73 -1.43 9.87 -9.11
CA LYS A 73 -1.59 8.54 -9.71
C LYS A 73 -0.30 7.73 -9.61
N GLU A 74 0.83 8.35 -9.94
CA GLU A 74 2.14 7.69 -9.83
C GLU A 74 2.47 7.29 -8.39
N ILE A 75 2.21 8.15 -7.41
CA ILE A 75 2.38 7.82 -5.98
C ILE A 75 1.48 6.65 -5.58
N ALA A 76 0.22 6.61 -6.05
CA ALA A 76 -0.69 5.50 -5.76
C ALA A 76 -0.17 4.18 -6.33
N ASP A 77 0.29 4.18 -7.58
CA ASP A 77 0.87 3.01 -8.24
C ASP A 77 2.14 2.52 -7.53
N LEU A 78 3.03 3.44 -7.15
CA LEU A 78 4.24 3.12 -6.40
C LEU A 78 3.90 2.58 -5.00
N THR A 79 2.91 3.15 -4.34
CA THR A 79 2.45 2.70 -3.02
C THR A 79 1.90 1.27 -3.10
N GLN A 80 1.14 0.94 -4.15
CA GLN A 80 0.66 -0.41 -4.37
C GLN A 80 1.82 -1.38 -4.63
N LYS A 81 2.80 -1.01 -5.47
CA LYS A 81 4.02 -1.82 -5.68
C LYS A 81 4.77 -2.08 -4.39
N ILE A 82 4.93 -1.06 -3.54
CA ILE A 82 5.55 -1.21 -2.21
C ILE A 82 4.74 -2.19 -1.34
N PHE A 83 3.41 -2.11 -1.38
CA PHE A 83 2.54 -3.01 -0.62
C PHE A 83 2.71 -4.47 -1.08
N ASP A 84 2.72 -4.72 -2.38
CA ASP A 84 2.88 -6.06 -2.96
C ASP A 84 4.26 -6.65 -2.62
N LEU A 85 5.31 -5.84 -2.71
CA LEU A 85 6.67 -6.23 -2.29
C LEU A 85 6.73 -6.51 -0.79
N ARG A 86 6.10 -5.66 0.04
CA ARG A 86 6.00 -5.87 1.48
C ARG A 86 5.24 -7.16 1.81
N GLY A 87 4.22 -7.52 1.03
CA GLY A 87 3.47 -8.77 1.13
C GLY A 87 4.29 -10.00 0.75
N LYS A 88 5.04 -9.93 -0.36
CA LYS A 88 5.89 -11.00 -0.89
C LYS A 88 7.05 -11.38 0.04
N PHE A 89 7.61 -10.40 0.76
CA PHE A 89 8.76 -10.58 1.65
C PHE A 89 8.42 -10.35 3.13
N LYS A 90 7.16 -10.48 3.56
CA LYS A 90 6.88 -10.53 5.00
C LYS A 90 7.69 -11.67 5.59
N ARG A 91 8.56 -11.36 6.56
CA ARG A 91 9.27 -12.36 7.37
C ARG A 91 8.24 -13.44 7.75
N PRO A 92 8.43 -14.73 7.37
CA PRO A 92 7.46 -15.76 7.65
C PRO A 92 7.05 -15.64 9.11
N THR A 93 5.76 -15.41 9.36
CA THR A 93 5.28 -15.27 10.73
C THR A 93 5.69 -16.54 11.45
N LEU A 94 6.51 -16.43 12.50
CA LEU A 94 6.79 -17.55 13.39
C LEU A 94 5.45 -17.90 14.07
N ARG A 95 4.66 -18.74 13.39
CA ARG A 95 3.41 -19.24 13.95
C ARG A 95 3.80 -20.11 15.11
N ARG A 96 3.17 -19.89 16.26
CA ARG A 96 3.25 -20.84 17.38
C ARG A 96 2.57 -22.13 16.92
N VAL A 97 3.35 -23.04 16.34
CA VAL A 97 2.91 -24.36 15.96
C VAL A 97 2.63 -25.09 17.26
N ARG A 98 1.36 -25.39 17.53
CA ARG A 98 1.00 -26.32 18.60
C ARG A 98 1.51 -27.70 18.19
N ILE A 99 2.07 -28.46 19.13
CA ILE A 99 2.49 -29.84 18.90
C ILE A 99 1.36 -30.56 18.14
N SER A 100 1.68 -31.16 16.99
CA SER A 100 0.67 -31.83 16.17
C SER A 100 0.01 -32.95 16.98
N ALA A 101 -1.24 -33.26 16.67
CA ALA A 101 -1.93 -34.37 17.33
C ALA A 101 -1.09 -35.65 17.28
N ASP A 102 -0.45 -35.94 16.14
CA ASP A 102 0.42 -37.12 15.98
C ASP A 102 1.66 -37.06 16.88
N ALA A 103 2.34 -35.91 16.98
CA ALA A 103 3.50 -35.76 17.86
C ALA A 103 3.11 -35.86 19.34
N MET A 104 1.93 -35.35 19.70
CA MET A 104 1.39 -35.46 21.05
C MET A 104 1.00 -36.91 21.37
N MET A 105 0.34 -37.60 20.45
CA MET A 105 -0.07 -38.99 20.62
C MET A 105 1.12 -39.94 20.71
N GLN A 106 2.16 -39.71 19.91
CA GLN A 106 3.40 -40.50 19.97
C GLN A 106 4.17 -40.27 21.28
N ALA A 107 4.16 -39.04 21.81
CA ALA A 107 4.80 -38.72 23.09
C ALA A 107 4.01 -39.26 24.31
N LEU A 108 2.68 -39.23 24.27
CA LEU A 108 1.82 -39.66 25.38
C LEU A 108 1.59 -41.18 25.42
N LEU A 109 1.41 -41.82 24.27
CA LEU A 109 1.10 -43.25 24.19
C LEU A 109 2.34 -44.11 23.89
N GLY A 110 3.49 -43.47 23.66
CA GLY A 110 4.76 -44.13 23.36
C GLY A 110 4.69 -45.00 22.10
N ALA A 111 5.62 -45.94 21.98
CA ALA A 111 5.73 -46.83 20.83
C ALA A 111 4.61 -47.88 20.75
N ARG A 112 3.85 -48.12 21.84
CA ARG A 112 2.92 -49.25 21.96
C ARG A 112 1.80 -49.24 20.92
N ALA A 113 1.24 -48.05 20.66
CA ALA A 113 0.19 -47.90 19.63
C ALA A 113 0.76 -48.19 18.24
N LYS A 114 1.96 -47.69 17.95
CA LYS A 114 2.68 -47.89 16.69
C LYS A 114 3.09 -49.36 16.48
N GLU A 115 3.66 -50.00 17.51
CA GLU A 115 4.04 -51.42 17.49
C GLU A 115 2.84 -52.33 17.24
N SER A 116 1.68 -52.05 17.84
CA SER A 116 0.45 -52.82 17.62
C SER A 116 -0.10 -52.66 16.19
N LEU A 117 0.04 -51.46 15.62
CA LEU A 117 -0.34 -51.15 14.25
C LEU A 117 0.60 -51.83 13.24
N ASP A 118 1.90 -51.76 13.49
CA ASP A 118 2.94 -52.33 12.63
C ASP A 118 2.85 -53.87 12.60
N LEU A 119 2.64 -54.52 13.77
CA LEU A 119 2.41 -55.97 13.85
C LEU A 119 1.16 -56.39 13.07
N ARG A 120 0.06 -55.64 13.23
CA ARG A 120 -1.18 -55.92 12.50
C ARG A 120 -1.02 -55.71 10.99
N ALA A 121 -0.27 -54.69 10.58
CA ALA A 121 0.02 -54.44 9.17
C ALA A 121 0.86 -55.57 8.56
N HIS A 122 1.89 -56.04 9.28
CA HIS A 122 2.72 -57.16 8.86
C HIS A 122 1.90 -58.45 8.67
N LEU A 123 1.07 -58.82 9.66
CA LEU A 123 0.22 -60.01 9.55
C LEU A 123 -0.80 -59.92 8.40
N LYS A 124 -1.32 -58.72 8.12
CA LYS A 124 -2.17 -58.49 6.95
C LYS A 124 -1.41 -58.64 5.64
N GLN A 125 -0.17 -58.16 5.58
CA GLN A 125 0.66 -58.28 4.40
C GLN A 125 0.99 -59.73 4.09
N VAL A 126 1.43 -60.50 5.10
CA VAL A 126 1.69 -61.95 4.96
C VAL A 126 0.44 -62.66 4.43
N LYS A 127 -0.73 -62.43 5.04
CA LYS A 127 -1.98 -63.04 4.57
C LYS A 127 -2.32 -62.65 3.12
N LYS A 128 -2.07 -61.40 2.74
CA LYS A 128 -2.32 -60.91 1.38
C LYS A 128 -1.39 -61.61 0.38
N GLU A 129 -0.10 -61.71 0.69
CA GLU A 129 0.89 -62.38 -0.15
C GLU A 129 0.58 -63.87 -0.33
N ASP A 130 0.13 -64.56 0.72
CA ASP A 130 -0.28 -65.96 0.63
C ASP A 130 -1.53 -66.14 -0.23
N THR A 131 -2.54 -65.27 -0.07
CA THR A 131 -3.76 -65.30 -0.89
C THR A 131 -3.45 -64.99 -2.37
N GLU A 132 -2.54 -64.05 -2.64
CA GLU A 132 -2.11 -63.72 -4.00
C GLU A 132 -1.28 -64.84 -4.64
N LYS A 133 -0.53 -65.63 -3.85
CA LYS A 133 0.20 -66.81 -4.32
C LYS A 133 -0.73 -67.99 -4.62
N GLU A 134 -1.66 -68.32 -3.71
CA GLU A 134 -2.65 -69.38 -3.96
C GLU A 134 -3.48 -69.08 -5.22
N ASN A 135 -3.93 -67.83 -5.42
CA ASN A 135 -4.64 -67.44 -6.63
C ASN A 135 -3.82 -67.59 -7.92
N ARG A 136 -2.49 -67.66 -7.83
CA ARG A 136 -1.56 -67.84 -8.95
C ARG A 136 -1.28 -69.31 -9.25
N GLU A 137 -1.47 -70.19 -8.28
CA GLU A 137 -1.27 -71.65 -8.38
C GLU A 137 -2.58 -72.40 -8.71
N VAL A 138 -3.74 -71.79 -8.42
CA VAL A 138 -5.08 -72.36 -8.67
C VAL A 138 -5.69 -71.85 -9.99
N GLY A 139 -4.93 -71.09 -10.79
CA GLY A 139 -5.32 -70.57 -12.11
C GLY A 139 -4.81 -71.40 -13.28
#